data_AF-A0A918M1A4-F1
#
_entry.id   AF-A0A918M1A4-F1
#
_cell.length_a   1.000
_cell.length_b   1.000
_cell.length_c   1.000
_cell.angle_alpha   90.00
_cell.angle_beta   90.00
_cell.angle_gamma   90.00
#
_symmetry.space_group_name_H-M   'P 1'
#
loop_
_entity.id
_entity.type
_entity.pdbx_description
1 polymer ?
#
loop_
_entity_poly.entity_id
_entity_poly.type
_entity_poly.pdbx_seq_one_letter_code
_entity_poly.pdbx_strand_id
1 'polypeptide(L)' 'MTDHHESAATACACLPAWPALTAVIEGTVHPVVSAPAHTPASALYLARCTGCGAAYTGPWKRLNTSSRAA' A
#
# COMPACT_ATOMS: atom_id res chain seq x y z
N MET A 1 15.31 11.01 -24.69
CA MET A 1 15.80 11.40 -23.36
C MET A 1 14.61 11.22 -22.42
N THR A 2 14.72 10.21 -21.56
CA THR A 2 13.78 9.78 -20.50
C THR A 2 12.42 10.47 -20.45
N ASP A 3 11.39 9.75 -20.90
CA ASP A 3 9.99 9.99 -20.62
C ASP A 3 9.84 10.00 -19.09
N HIS A 4 9.80 11.20 -18.51
CA HIS A 4 9.30 11.37 -17.15
C HIS A 4 7.81 11.08 -17.24
N HIS A 5 7.47 9.80 -17.08
CA HIS A 5 6.13 9.36 -16.77
C HIS A 5 5.79 9.98 -15.41
N GLU A 6 5.37 11.24 -15.45
CA GLU A 6 4.66 11.96 -14.40
C GLU A 6 3.51 11.05 -14.04
N SER A 7 3.76 10.19 -13.07
CA SER A 7 2.81 9.23 -12.55
C SER A 7 1.82 10.01 -11.70
N ALA A 8 1.01 10.83 -12.37
CA ALA A 8 -0.30 11.32 -11.93
C ALA A 8 -1.31 10.16 -11.91
N ALA A 9 -0.86 8.95 -11.55
CA ALA A 9 -1.73 7.85 -11.22
C ALA A 9 -2.17 8.03 -9.77
N THR A 10 -3.06 9.01 -9.54
CA THR A 10 -3.82 9.16 -8.29
C THR A 10 -4.66 7.91 -8.00
N ALA A 11 -4.91 7.08 -9.00
CA ALA A 11 -5.58 5.79 -8.92
C ALA A 11 -4.68 4.65 -9.42
N CYS A 12 -4.84 3.47 -8.83
CA CYS A 12 -4.18 2.24 -9.26
C CYS A 12 -4.59 1.84 -10.69
N ALA A 13 -3.60 1.53 -11.54
CA ALA A 13 -3.82 1.05 -12.91
C ALA A 13 -3.97 -0.48 -13.03
N CYS A 14 -3.87 -1.23 -11.92
CA CYS A 14 -3.99 -2.68 -11.93
C CYS A 14 -5.45 -3.14 -12.08
N LEU A 15 -5.65 -4.35 -12.60
CA LEU A 15 -6.95 -5.04 -12.66
C LEU A 15 -6.87 -6.35 -11.86
N PRO A 16 -7.67 -6.54 -10.80
CA PRO A 16 -8.54 -5.54 -10.17
C PRO A 16 -7.72 -4.40 -9.54
N ALA A 17 -8.36 -3.25 -9.30
CA ALA A 17 -7.69 -2.12 -8.65
C ALA A 17 -7.23 -2.50 -7.24
N TRP A 18 -6.02 -2.08 -6.88
CA TRP A 18 -5.39 -2.35 -5.58
C TRP A 18 -5.30 -3.85 -5.21
N PRO A 19 -4.74 -4.70 -6.10
CA PRO A 19 -4.75 -6.15 -5.88
C PRO A 19 -3.85 -6.56 -4.69
N ALA A 20 -2.81 -5.79 -4.43
CA ALA A 20 -1.94 -5.92 -3.28
C ALA A 20 -1.34 -4.55 -2.93
N LEU A 21 -1.20 -4.30 -1.61
CA LEU A 21 -0.66 -3.07 -1.05
C LEU A 21 0.52 -3.38 -0.14
N THR A 22 1.50 -2.49 -0.11
CA THR A 22 2.60 -2.49 0.86
C THR A 22 2.81 -1.10 1.42
N ALA A 23 3.34 -1.01 2.64
CA ALA A 23 3.80 0.23 3.23
C ALA A 23 5.25 0.06 3.71
N VAL A 24 6.07 1.09 3.56
CA VAL A 24 7.41 1.14 4.16
C VAL A 24 7.27 1.81 5.52
N ILE A 25 7.55 1.07 6.59
CA ILE A 25 7.51 1.55 7.97
C ILE A 25 8.91 1.39 8.53
N GLU A 26 9.53 2.49 8.97
CA GLU A 26 10.90 2.49 9.51
C GLU A 26 11.89 1.74 8.60
N GLY A 27 11.81 2.00 7.29
CA GLY A 27 12.66 1.36 6.27
C GLY A 27 12.31 -0.09 5.90
N THR A 28 11.31 -0.70 6.54
CA THR A 28 10.90 -2.09 6.27
C THR A 28 9.60 -2.15 5.47
N VAL A 29 9.57 -2.98 4.43
CA VAL A 29 8.37 -3.23 3.63
C VAL A 29 7.44 -4.18 4.38
N HIS A 30 6.19 -3.76 4.58
CA HIS A 30 5.15 -4.59 5.17
C HIS A 30 3.96 -4.77 4.22
N PRO A 31 3.41 -5.99 4.10
CA PRO A 31 2.14 -6.19 3.43
C PRO A 31 1.01 -5.53 4.24
N VAL A 32 0.12 -4.84 3.55
CA VAL A 32 -1.03 -4.15 4.16
C VAL A 32 -2.30 -4.44 3.35
N VAL A 33 -3.45 -4.23 3.99
CA VAL A 33 -4.77 -4.30 3.36
C VAL A 33 -5.57 -3.07 3.69
N SER A 34 -6.56 -2.75 2.86
CA SER A 34 -7.54 -1.73 3.18
C SER A 34 -8.22 -2.05 4.52
N ALA A 35 -8.54 -1.00 5.26
CA ALA A 35 -9.21 -1.09 6.55
C ALA A 35 -10.47 -0.21 6.52
N PRO A 36 -11.48 -0.49 7.35
CA PRO A 36 -12.67 0.35 7.43
C PRO A 36 -12.40 1.70 8.12
N ALA A 37 -11.30 1.84 8.86
CA ALA A 37 -10.95 3.04 9.61
C ALA A 37 -9.43 3.26 9.65
N HIS A 38 -9.02 4.53 9.83
CA HIS A 38 -7.61 4.88 9.94
C HIS A 38 -6.99 4.25 11.20
N THR A 39 -5.87 3.57 10.99
CA THR A 39 -4.96 3.14 12.05
C THR A 39 -3.88 4.21 12.24
N PRO A 40 -3.21 4.27 13.41
CA PRO A 40 -2.05 5.15 13.61
C PRO A 40 -0.98 4.96 12.52
N ALA A 41 -0.75 3.71 12.10
CA ALA A 41 0.17 3.41 11.01
C ALA A 41 -0.28 4.03 9.67
N SER A 42 -1.57 3.96 9.34
CA SER A 42 -2.09 4.57 8.11
C SER A 42 -2.14 6.09 8.12
N ALA A 43 -2.07 6.72 9.29
CA ALA A 43 -1.95 8.18 9.41
C ALA A 43 -0.51 8.65 9.20
N LEU A 44 0.47 7.80 9.49
CA LEU A 44 1.90 8.14 9.47
C LEU A 44 2.62 7.67 8.20
N TYR A 45 2.17 6.58 7.60
CA TYR A 45 2.83 5.94 6.46
C TYR A 45 1.90 5.81 5.27
N LEU A 46 2.45 6.00 4.07
CA LEU A 46 1.73 5.86 2.82
C LEU A 46 1.82 4.42 2.33
N ALA A 47 0.68 3.80 2.06
CA ALA A 47 0.64 2.52 1.36
C ALA A 47 0.76 2.75 -0.16
N ARG A 48 1.32 1.77 -0.87
CA ARG A 48 1.47 1.77 -2.32
C ARG A 48 1.05 0.44 -2.90
N CYS A 49 0.49 0.48 -4.10
CA CYS A 49 0.24 -0.72 -4.89
C CYS A 49 1.56 -1.41 -5.22
N THR A 50 1.65 -2.73 -5.01
CA THR A 50 2.84 -3.50 -5.37
C THR A 50 3.01 -3.70 -6.87
N GLY A 51 1.91 -3.63 -7.64
CA GLY A 51 1.92 -3.82 -9.09
C GLY A 51 2.33 -2.56 -9.85
N CYS A 52 1.65 -1.43 -9.61
CA CYS A 52 1.88 -0.19 -10.35
C CYS A 52 2.53 0.94 -9.54
N GLY A 53 2.79 0.75 -8.24
CA GLY A 53 3.43 1.76 -7.39
C GLY A 53 2.54 2.93 -6.98
N ALA A 54 1.29 2.97 -7.44
CA ALA A 54 0.32 4.02 -7.13
C ALA A 54 0.14 4.20 -5.60
N ALA A 55 0.04 5.46 -5.16
CA ALA A 55 -0.15 5.83 -3.76
C ALA A 55 -1.58 5.53 -3.31
N TYR A 56 -1.73 4.76 -2.23
CA TYR A 56 -3.01 4.45 -1.61
C TYR A 56 -3.24 5.37 -0.42
N THR A 57 -4.21 6.29 -0.56
CA THR A 57 -4.53 7.33 0.43
C THR A 57 -5.63 6.91 1.42
N GLY A 58 -6.23 5.73 1.22
CA GLY A 58 -7.28 5.21 2.10
C GLY A 58 -6.74 4.63 3.42
N PRO A 59 -7.63 4.39 4.40
CA PRO A 59 -7.29 3.67 5.61
C PRO A 59 -6.79 2.25 5.30
N TRP A 60 -5.71 1.84 5.99
CA TRP A 60 -5.14 0.52 5.86
C TRP A 60 -4.64 -0.03 7.20
N LYS A 61 -4.47 -1.35 7.25
CA LYS A 61 -3.87 -2.06 8.39
C LYS A 61 -2.81 -3.03 7.88
N ARG A 62 -1.80 -3.29 8.71
CA ARG A 62 -0.80 -4.33 8.42
C ARG A 62 -1.47 -5.69 8.38
N LEU A 63 -1.12 -6.50 7.40
CA LEU A 63 -1.39 -7.93 7.46
C LEU A 63 -0.50 -8.51 8.55
N ASN A 64 -1.09 -8.87 9.69
CA ASN A 64 -0.35 -9.57 10.72
C ASN A 64 -0.20 -11.02 10.26
N THR A 65 1.00 -11.44 9.85
CA THR A 65 1.28 -12.83 9.46
C THR A 65 1.40 -13.76 10.68
N SER A 66 0.72 -13.45 11.78
CA SER A 66 0.74 -14.26 12.98
C SER A 66 -0.21 -15.46 12.84
N SER A 67 0.19 -16.40 12.00
CA SER A 67 -0.37 -17.75 11.94
C SER A 67 0.76 -18.78 11.90
N ARG A 68 1.41 -18.97 13.04
CA ARG A 68 1.88 -20.31 13.45
C ARG A 68 1.39 -20.54 14.88
N ALA A 69 0.16 -21.03 14.99
CA ALA A 69 -0.25 -21.82 16.13
C ALA A 69 0.15 -23.28 15.82
N ALA A 70 1.03 -23.80 16.69
CA ALA A 70 1.38 -25.20 16.99
C ALA A 70 1.43 -26.23 15.85
#